data_AF-A0AAN4UD62-F1
#
_entry.id   AF-A0AAN4UD62-F1
#
_cell.length_a   1.000
_cell.length_b   1.000
_cell.length_c   1.000
_cell.angle_alpha   90.00
_cell.angle_beta   90.00
_cell.angle_gamma   90.00
#
_symmetry.space_group_name_H-M   'P 1'
#
loop_
_entity.id
_entity.type
_entity.pdbx_description
1 polymer ?
#
loop_
_entity_poly.entity_id
_entity_poly.type
_entity_poly.pdbx_seq_one_letter_code
_entity_poly.pdbx_strand_id
1 'polypeptide(L)'
;MLCPSAPAISTPIEIAVNQYDVSALLIDLKAAYGRYSYLFVDFPFGYKHKAIQEMVDKVIYVKTPLDICFARRLIRDFKGETTDNIQKMARHYLSFGRPIFIDYERFIIQDVDLVIDGALKSDENIEIIDTILP
;
A
#
# COMPACT_ATOMS: atom_id res chain seq x y z
N MET A 1 -6.41 -0.40 -13.51
CA MET A 1 -6.77 0.99 -13.89
C MET A 1 -6.35 1.86 -12.72
N LEU A 2 -5.47 2.86 -12.93
CA LEU A 2 -5.20 3.85 -11.89
C LEU A 2 -6.53 4.52 -11.53
N CYS A 3 -6.74 4.83 -10.26
CA CYS A 3 -7.92 5.53 -9.79
C CYS A 3 -8.14 6.77 -10.69
N PRO A 4 -9.33 6.99 -11.29
CA PRO A 4 -9.54 8.08 -12.26
C PRO A 4 -9.22 9.47 -11.70
N SER A 5 -9.27 9.61 -10.37
CA SER A 5 -8.93 10.81 -9.61
C SER A 5 -7.45 10.90 -9.23
N ALA A 6 -6.60 9.95 -9.63
CA ALA A 6 -5.21 9.92 -9.20
C ALA A 6 -4.48 11.16 -9.77
N PRO A 7 -3.73 11.89 -8.92
CA PRO A 7 -2.87 12.97 -9.38
C PRO A 7 -1.90 12.53 -10.45
N ALA A 8 -1.28 13.51 -11.12
CA ALA A 8 -0.11 13.22 -11.92
C ALA A 8 0.90 12.42 -11.08
N ILE A 9 1.36 11.31 -11.63
CA ILE A 9 2.26 10.38 -10.97
C ILE A 9 3.64 10.99 -10.63
N SER A 10 3.98 12.14 -11.23
CA SER A 10 5.14 12.96 -10.90
C SER A 10 4.93 13.89 -9.70
N THR A 11 3.69 14.03 -9.23
CA THR A 11 3.38 14.85 -8.04
C THR A 11 4.00 14.20 -6.80
N PRO A 12 4.78 14.96 -5.99
CA PRO A 12 5.31 14.45 -4.74
C PRO A 12 4.21 13.82 -3.87
N ILE A 13 4.52 12.67 -3.25
CA ILE A 13 3.52 11.89 -2.51
C ILE A 13 2.84 12.70 -1.39
N GLU A 14 3.61 13.55 -0.71
CA GLU A 14 3.16 14.47 0.34
C GLU A 14 2.01 15.38 -0.12
N ILE A 15 2.01 15.77 -1.39
CA ILE A 15 0.96 16.59 -2.00
C ILE A 15 -0.14 15.69 -2.56
N ALA A 16 0.24 14.59 -3.22
CA ALA A 16 -0.68 13.72 -3.94
C ALA A 16 -1.67 13.00 -3.01
N VAL A 17 -1.27 12.64 -1.79
CA VAL A 17 -2.06 11.79 -0.87
C VAL A 17 -3.50 12.28 -0.70
N ASN A 18 -3.71 13.57 -0.43
CA ASN A 18 -5.05 14.11 -0.15
C ASN A 18 -5.83 14.50 -1.42
N GLN A 19 -5.30 14.20 -2.60
CA GLN A 19 -5.97 14.45 -3.89
C GLN A 19 -6.66 13.19 -4.43
N TYR A 20 -6.38 12.02 -3.87
CA TYR A 20 -7.11 10.80 -4.23
C TYR A 20 -8.55 10.89 -3.74
N ASP A 21 -9.51 10.59 -4.61
CA ASP A 21 -10.90 10.50 -4.22
C ASP A 21 -11.14 9.19 -3.47
N VAL A 22 -11.40 9.31 -2.17
CA VAL A 22 -11.70 8.20 -1.26
C VAL A 22 -13.18 8.12 -0.91
N SER A 23 -14.05 8.85 -1.60
CA SER A 23 -15.47 8.98 -1.25
C SER A 23 -16.18 7.63 -1.22
N ALA A 24 -15.91 6.76 -2.20
CA ALA A 24 -16.48 5.42 -2.24
C ALA A 24 -16.05 4.58 -1.03
N LEU A 25 -14.74 4.59 -0.72
CA LEU A 25 -14.21 3.90 0.45
C LEU A 25 -14.85 4.43 1.75
N LEU A 26 -14.98 5.74 1.90
CA LEU A 26 -15.62 6.34 3.08
C LEU A 26 -17.08 5.94 3.25
N ILE A 27 -17.84 5.82 2.15
CA ILE A 27 -19.23 5.34 2.19
C ILE A 27 -19.26 3.91 2.72
N ASP A 28 -18.40 3.04 2.19
CA ASP A 28 -18.33 1.64 2.60
C ASP A 28 -17.87 1.47 4.05
N LEU A 29 -16.84 2.22 4.48
CA LEU A 29 -16.36 2.22 5.86
C LEU A 29 -17.45 2.67 6.82
N LYS A 30 -18.18 3.76 6.50
CA LYS A 30 -19.29 4.25 7.33
C LYS A 30 -20.44 3.25 7.41
N ALA A 31 -20.73 2.55 6.32
CA ALA A 31 -21.76 1.52 6.31
C ALA A 31 -21.39 0.29 7.15
N ALA A 32 -20.09 -0.04 7.24
CA ALA A 32 -19.57 -1.12 8.07
C ALA A 32 -19.32 -0.72 9.53
N TYR A 33 -19.19 0.57 9.82
CA TYR A 33 -18.82 1.09 11.13
C TYR A 33 -19.79 0.62 12.23
N GLY A 34 -19.24 0.10 13.32
CA GLY A 34 -20.00 -0.44 14.46
C GLY A 34 -20.72 -1.78 14.21
N ARG A 35 -20.60 -2.37 13.01
CA ARG A 35 -21.20 -3.68 12.69
C ARG A 35 -20.29 -4.87 12.97
N TYR A 36 -18.98 -4.61 13.05
CA TYR A 36 -17.95 -5.62 13.25
C TYR A 36 -17.00 -5.17 14.35
N SER A 37 -16.42 -6.13 15.08
CA SER A 37 -15.38 -5.85 16.08
C SER A 37 -14.09 -5.33 15.45
N TYR A 38 -13.80 -5.78 14.22
CA TYR A 38 -12.61 -5.40 13.46
C TYR A 38 -12.97 -5.12 12.01
N LEU A 39 -12.36 -4.07 11.45
CA LEU A 39 -12.45 -3.74 10.03
C LEU A 39 -11.04 -3.55 9.49
N PHE A 40 -10.63 -4.45 8.60
CA PHE A 40 -9.34 -4.34 7.90
C PHE A 40 -9.52 -3.58 6.60
N VAL A 41 -8.70 -2.56 6.41
CA VAL A 41 -8.75 -1.68 5.24
C VAL A 41 -7.39 -1.70 4.56
N ASP A 42 -7.33 -2.32 3.38
CA ASP A 42 -6.14 -2.24 2.52
C ASP A 42 -6.16 -0.91 1.77
N PHE A 43 -5.40 0.06 2.27
CA PHE A 43 -5.37 1.41 1.74
C PHE A 43 -3.95 2.00 1.88
N PRO A 44 -3.40 2.60 0.82
CA PRO A 44 -1.98 2.96 0.79
C PRO A 44 -1.58 4.05 1.80
N PHE A 45 -2.47 4.96 2.16
CA PHE A 45 -2.01 6.17 2.84
C PHE A 45 -2.10 6.15 4.37
N GLY A 46 -2.75 5.14 4.97
CA GLY A 46 -2.94 5.09 6.43
C GLY A 46 -3.40 6.43 7.01
N TYR A 47 -2.70 6.93 8.02
CA TYR A 47 -2.97 8.23 8.65
C TYR A 47 -2.69 9.45 7.76
N LYS A 48 -1.92 9.31 6.67
CA LYS A 48 -1.55 10.46 5.83
C LYS A 48 -2.72 11.04 5.03
N HIS A 49 -3.79 10.28 4.81
CA HIS A 49 -4.99 10.76 4.15
C HIS A 49 -6.00 11.29 5.15
N LYS A 50 -6.18 12.62 5.20
CA LYS A 50 -6.95 13.32 6.23
C LYS A 50 -8.37 12.79 6.39
N ALA A 51 -9.07 12.51 5.28
CA ALA A 51 -10.46 12.06 5.34
C ALA A 51 -10.62 10.63 5.90
N ILE A 52 -9.60 9.76 5.76
CA ILE A 52 -9.64 8.37 6.22
C ILE A 52 -9.06 8.28 7.64
N GLN A 53 -8.07 9.11 7.97
CA GLN A 53 -7.40 9.15 9.26
C GLN A 53 -8.38 9.17 10.44
N GLU A 54 -9.48 9.91 10.34
CA GLU A 54 -10.49 10.03 11.40
C GLU A 54 -11.24 8.72 11.71
N MET A 55 -11.16 7.72 10.83
CA MET A 55 -11.84 6.43 10.94
C MET A 55 -10.87 5.26 11.19
N VAL A 56 -9.58 5.52 11.35
CA VAL A 56 -8.53 4.49 11.50
C VAL A 56 -7.97 4.53 12.92
N ASP A 57 -8.06 3.42 13.64
CA ASP A 57 -7.52 3.29 14.99
C ASP A 57 -6.04 2.85 15.00
N LYS A 58 -5.64 2.06 14.00
CA LYS A 58 -4.31 1.47 13.86
C LYS A 58 -3.87 1.40 12.40
N VAL A 59 -2.60 1.72 12.14
CA VAL A 59 -1.96 1.55 10.83
C VAL A 59 -0.81 0.56 10.92
N ILE A 60 -0.89 -0.49 10.12
CA ILE A 60 0.15 -1.52 9.98
C ILE A 60 0.79 -1.36 8.60
N TYR A 61 2.10 -1.15 8.56
CA TYR A 61 2.86 -1.09 7.31
C TYR A 61 3.58 -2.41 7.05
N VAL A 62 3.24 -3.06 5.94
CA VAL A 62 3.90 -4.29 5.51
C VAL A 62 5.15 -3.95 4.72
N LYS A 63 6.29 -3.88 5.40
CA LYS A 63 7.57 -3.60 4.77
C LYS A 63 8.08 -4.86 4.08
N THR A 64 8.02 -4.87 2.76
CA THR A 64 8.61 -5.93 1.95
C THR A 64 9.75 -5.37 1.13
N PRO A 65 10.96 -5.97 1.19
CA PRO A 65 12.06 -5.60 0.30
C PRO A 65 11.64 -5.52 -1.17
N LEU A 66 12.04 -4.44 -1.85
CA LEU A 66 11.57 -4.13 -3.20
C LEU A 66 12.00 -5.17 -4.26
N ASP A 67 13.11 -5.85 -4.04
CA ASP A 67 13.57 -6.99 -4.84
C ASP A 67 12.61 -8.19 -4.72
N ILE A 68 12.15 -8.52 -3.51
CA ILE A 68 11.12 -9.54 -3.27
C ILE A 68 9.81 -9.15 -3.94
N CYS A 69 9.37 -7.90 -3.78
CA CYS A 69 8.17 -7.38 -4.46
C CYS A 69 8.27 -7.50 -5.98
N PHE A 70 9.42 -7.12 -6.55
CA PHE A 70 9.68 -7.19 -7.98
C PHE A 70 9.66 -8.64 -8.49
N ALA A 71 10.33 -9.56 -7.78
CA ALA A 71 10.34 -10.98 -8.12
C ALA A 71 8.94 -11.61 -8.04
N ARG A 72 8.19 -11.35 -6.97
CA ARG A 72 6.78 -11.80 -6.83
C ARG A 72 5.91 -11.29 -7.97
N ARG A 73 6.06 -10.01 -8.33
CA ARG A 73 5.32 -9.41 -9.45
C ARG A 73 5.68 -10.05 -10.79
N LEU A 74 6.95 -10.30 -11.06
CA LEU A 74 7.41 -10.99 -12.26
C LEU A 74 6.76 -12.37 -12.39
N ILE A 75 6.80 -13.17 -11.33
CA ILE A 75 6.24 -14.53 -11.32
C ILE A 75 4.72 -14.50 -11.53
N ARG A 76 4.01 -13.53 -10.94
CA ARG A 76 2.55 -13.43 -10.99
C ARG A 76 2.05 -12.86 -12.32
N ASP A 77 2.58 -11.72 -12.73
CA ASP A 77 2.02 -10.92 -13.83
C ASP A 77 2.64 -11.27 -15.19
N PHE A 78 3.84 -11.86 -15.22
CA PHE A 78 4.61 -12.12 -16.45
C PHE A 78 4.79 -13.61 -16.74
N LYS A 79 3.95 -14.46 -16.15
CA LYS A 79 3.96 -15.90 -16.44
C LYS A 79 3.55 -16.14 -17.90
N GLY A 80 4.46 -16.65 -18.71
CA GLY A 80 4.22 -16.91 -20.14
C GLY A 80 4.36 -15.69 -21.04
N GLU A 81 4.81 -14.55 -20.50
CA GLU A 81 5.16 -13.36 -21.29
C GLU A 81 6.48 -13.53 -22.04
N THR A 82 6.67 -12.72 -23.08
CA THR A 82 7.93 -12.73 -23.85
C THR A 82 9.06 -12.12 -23.04
N THR A 83 10.29 -12.53 -23.35
CA THR A 83 11.49 -11.93 -22.75
C THR A 83 11.54 -10.41 -22.96
N ASP A 84 11.10 -9.91 -24.12
CA ASP A 84 11.05 -8.48 -24.41
C ASP A 84 10.08 -7.71 -23.51
N ASN A 85 8.89 -8.28 -23.24
CA ASN A 85 7.91 -7.67 -22.34
C ASN A 85 8.44 -7.64 -20.90
N ILE A 86 9.07 -8.73 -20.45
CA ILE A 86 9.72 -8.80 -19.14
C ILE A 86 10.79 -7.72 -19.01
N GLN A 87 11.68 -7.61 -20.00
CA GLN A 87 12.74 -6.60 -19.99
C GLN A 87 12.19 -5.17 -20.05
N LYS A 88 11.14 -4.92 -20.85
CA LYS A 88 10.48 -3.62 -20.95
C LYS A 88 9.87 -3.21 -19.61
N MET A 89 9.19 -4.12 -18.92
CA MET A 89 8.67 -3.86 -17.59
C MET A 89 9.80 -3.62 -16.59
N ALA A 90 10.86 -4.43 -16.59
CA ALA A 90 11.99 -4.25 -15.69
C ALA A 90 12.66 -2.87 -15.85
N ARG A 91 12.87 -2.43 -17.10
CA ARG A 91 13.38 -1.08 -17.39
C ARG A 91 12.44 0.01 -16.87
N HIS A 92 11.13 -0.14 -17.09
CA HIS A 92 10.14 0.82 -16.60
C HIS A 92 10.06 0.84 -15.07
N TYR A 93 10.17 -0.31 -14.41
CA TYR A 93 10.26 -0.38 -12.95
C TYR A 93 11.49 0.38 -12.44
N LEU A 94 12.67 0.16 -13.03
CA LEU A 94 13.90 0.83 -12.60
C LEU A 94 13.85 2.35 -12.82
N SER A 95 13.36 2.80 -13.98
CA SER A 95 13.36 4.23 -14.33
C SER A 95 12.23 5.01 -13.67
N PHE A 96 11.13 4.35 -13.32
CA PHE A 96 9.90 5.04 -12.96
C PHE A 96 9.23 4.48 -11.70
N GLY A 97 8.95 3.17 -11.65
CA GLY A 97 8.22 2.59 -10.51
C GLY A 97 9.01 2.62 -9.19
N ARG A 98 10.28 2.23 -9.23
CA ARG A 98 11.14 2.08 -8.04
C ARG A 98 11.34 3.39 -7.27
N PRO A 99 11.67 4.54 -7.91
CA PRO A 99 11.74 5.81 -7.19
C PRO A 99 10.45 6.15 -6.44
N ILE A 100 9.29 5.97 -7.08
CA ILE A 100 7.98 6.24 -6.46
C ILE A 100 7.76 5.39 -5.21
N PHE A 101 8.06 4.08 -5.27
CA PHE A 101 7.91 3.21 -4.09
C PHE A 101 8.85 3.60 -2.94
N ILE A 102 10.07 4.04 -3.24
CA ILE A 102 11.03 4.49 -2.23
C ILE A 102 10.54 5.77 -1.54
N ASP A 103 10.10 6.75 -2.31
CA ASP A 103 9.62 8.01 -1.76
C ASP A 103 8.30 7.83 -1.01
N TYR A 104 7.43 6.95 -1.50
CA TYR A 104 6.24 6.51 -0.80
C TYR A 104 6.55 5.85 0.55
N GLU A 105 7.46 4.86 0.59
CA GLU A 105 7.86 4.21 1.86
C GLU A 105 8.38 5.23 2.86
N ARG A 106 9.29 6.12 2.42
CA ARG A 106 9.89 7.16 3.26
C ARG A 106 8.86 8.11 3.87
N PHE A 107 7.76 8.36 3.16
CA PHE A 107 6.70 9.25 3.62
C PHE A 107 5.71 8.53 4.55
N ILE A 108 5.25 7.33 4.18
CA ILE A 108 4.23 6.59 4.94
C ILE A 108 4.78 6.09 6.27
N ILE A 109 5.99 5.53 6.29
CA ILE A 109 6.56 4.88 7.50
C ILE A 109 6.76 5.82 8.69
N GLN A 110 6.68 7.14 8.48
CA GLN A 110 6.83 8.15 9.53
C GLN A 110 5.68 8.15 10.53
N ASP A 111 4.55 7.52 10.20
CA ASP A 111 3.29 7.67 10.91
C ASP A 111 2.46 6.39 10.83
N VAL A 112 2.97 5.34 11.49
CA VAL A 112 2.38 4.00 11.54
C VAL A 112 2.57 3.43 12.95
N ASP A 113 1.64 2.59 13.41
CA ASP A 113 1.73 1.96 14.73
C ASP A 113 2.68 0.76 14.73
N LEU A 114 2.72 0.02 13.62
CA LEU A 114 3.49 -1.22 13.51
C LEU A 114 4.05 -1.38 12.11
N VAL A 115 5.33 -1.74 12.01
CA VAL A 115 5.96 -2.18 10.77
C VAL A 115 6.20 -3.68 10.89
N ILE A 116 5.63 -4.45 9.97
CA ILE A 116 5.86 -5.90 9.89
C ILE A 116 6.75 -6.24 8.70
N ASP A 117 7.48 -7.35 8.79
CA ASP A 117 8.31 -7.84 7.70
C ASP A 117 7.49 -8.73 6.75
N GLY A 118 7.22 -8.22 5.55
CA GLY A 118 6.46 -8.93 4.53
C GLY A 118 7.23 -10.07 3.82
N ALA A 119 8.48 -10.33 4.24
CA ALA A 119 9.22 -11.53 3.87
C ALA A 119 8.92 -12.73 4.79
N LEU A 120 8.38 -12.49 6.00
CA LEU A 120 8.00 -13.55 6.94
C LEU A 120 6.77 -14.33 6.48
N LYS A 121 6.55 -15.50 7.08
CA LYS A 121 5.31 -16.26 6.87
C LYS A 121 4.13 -15.52 7.49
N SER A 122 2.93 -15.79 6.97
CA SER A 122 1.70 -15.17 7.47
C SER A 122 1.48 -15.43 8.96
N ASP A 123 1.71 -16.65 9.43
CA ASP A 123 1.50 -17.02 10.84
C ASP A 123 2.39 -16.18 11.79
N GLU A 124 3.65 -15.98 11.42
CA GLU A 124 4.59 -15.15 12.20
C GLU A 124 4.12 -13.69 12.25
N ASN A 125 3.64 -13.15 11.13
CA ASN A 125 3.10 -11.80 11.09
C ASN A 125 1.79 -11.65 11.88
N ILE A 126 0.94 -12.69 11.92
CA ILE A 126 -0.30 -12.69 12.71
C ILE A 126 0.04 -12.60 14.21
N GLU A 127 0.99 -13.40 14.69
CA GLU A 127 1.43 -13.36 16.10
C GLU A 127 1.93 -11.96 16.50
N ILE A 128 2.61 -11.25 15.60
CA ILE A 128 3.08 -9.88 15.83
C ILE A 128 1.90 -8.90 15.87
N ILE A 129 0.95 -9.01 14.94
CA ILE A 129 -0.22 -8.12 14.87
C ILE A 129 -1.11 -8.27 16.11
N ASP A 130 -1.28 -9.49 16.62
CA ASP A 130 -2.07 -9.75 17.83
C ASP A 130 -1.54 -8.98 19.06
N THR A 131 -0.29 -8.52 19.06
CA THR A 131 0.28 -7.73 20.17
C THR A 131 -0.25 -6.30 20.26
N ILE A 132 -0.85 -5.78 19.18
CA ILE A 132 -1.36 -4.40 19.10
C ILE A 132 -2.89 -4.32 18.96
N LEU A 133 -3.56 -5.47 18.81
CA LEU A 133 -5.00 -5.56 18.79
C LEU A 133 -5.55 -5.67 20.23
N PRO A 134 -6.69 -5.03 20.54
CA PRO A 134 -7.31 -5.05 21.86
C PRO A 134 -7.91 -6.41 22.28
#